data_AF-A0AAI8C8I2-F1
#
_entry.id   AF-A0AAI8C8I2-F1
#
_cell.length_a   1.000
_cell.length_b   1.000
_cell.length_c   1.000
_cell.angle_alpha   90.00
_cell.angle_beta   90.00
_cell.angle_gamma   90.00
#
_symmetry.space_group_name_H-M   'P 1'
#
loop_
_entity.id
_entity.type
_entity.pdbx_description
1 polymer ?
#
loop_
_entity_poly.entity_id
_entity_poly.type
_entity_poly.pdbx_seq_one_letter_code
_entity_poly.pdbx_strand_id
1 'polypeptide(L)'
;MTNEIESGHYILKPISDLPKNREFAPANEHLTMQIAKQIFKIKTAENVLIFFEDGSPGYLTKRFDYDGNGNKLAIEDFASLLGKSPATDGEQYKYEANYLELFDALKRYVPAWKVEAPKLFTLIVFNYLFSNGEAHLKNFSLIETQQGDFKLSPAYDLLNTKIHIHNADFALKEAILPKSISKGKIIDQLMVLGAKAGITEKLIAKVLQNLTSKEEQVVDLIERSFLSEKLKRNYLQDYQRRLKKLRND
;
A
#
# COMPACT_ATOMS: atom_id res chain seq x y z
N MET A 1 15.65 28.58 17.82
CA MET A 1 15.08 27.78 18.92
C MET A 1 13.61 27.61 18.61
N THR A 2 13.25 26.51 17.95
CA THR A 2 11.85 26.11 17.82
C THR A 2 11.47 25.45 19.14
N ASN A 3 10.51 26.06 19.83
CA ASN A 3 9.97 25.55 21.08
C ASN A 3 9.49 24.11 20.89
N GLU A 4 9.79 23.26 21.87
CA GLU A 4 9.16 21.94 22.01
C GLU A 4 7.63 22.12 22.10
N ILE A 5 6.88 21.21 21.47
CA ILE A 5 5.41 21.10 21.42
C ILE A 5 4.70 21.92 20.30
N GLU A 6 5.09 21.72 19.04
CA GLU A 6 4.11 21.68 17.94
C GLU A 6 4.27 20.35 17.22
N SER A 7 3.42 19.38 17.56
CA SER A 7 3.35 18.12 16.82
C SER A 7 2.81 18.44 15.42
N GLY A 8 3.72 18.57 14.44
CA GLY A 8 3.34 18.83 13.06
C GLY A 8 2.25 17.87 12.59
N HIS A 9 1.09 18.40 12.20
CA HIS A 9 -0.06 17.63 11.70
C HIS A 9 0.19 17.01 10.32
N TYR A 10 1.29 17.37 9.67
CA TYR A 10 1.66 16.95 8.34
C TYR A 10 3.10 16.44 8.34
N ILE A 11 3.37 15.47 7.48
CA ILE A 11 4.69 14.93 7.21
C ILE A 11 5.04 15.33 5.78
N LEU A 12 6.05 16.19 5.64
CA LEU A 12 6.70 16.42 4.36
C LEU A 12 7.69 15.27 4.14
N LYS A 13 7.47 14.48 3.09
CA LYS A 13 8.38 13.38 2.79
C LYS A 13 9.72 13.90 2.29
N PRO A 14 10.84 13.42 2.86
CA PRO A 14 12.15 13.73 2.31
C PRO A 14 12.27 13.15 0.90
N ILE A 15 13.05 13.80 0.06
CA ILE A 15 13.39 13.26 -1.26
C ILE A 15 14.09 11.93 -1.03
N SER A 16 13.48 10.85 -1.52
CA SER A 16 14.00 9.50 -1.32
C SER A 16 15.26 9.28 -2.14
N ASP A 17 16.23 8.54 -1.60
CA ASP A 17 17.46 8.10 -2.29
C ASP A 17 17.18 6.98 -3.31
N LEU A 18 16.16 7.17 -4.14
CA LEU A 18 15.81 6.25 -5.21
C LEU A 18 16.85 6.37 -6.33
N PRO A 19 17.33 5.24 -6.88
CA PRO A 19 18.44 5.25 -7.83
C PRO A 19 18.06 5.81 -9.21
N LYS A 20 16.76 5.92 -9.54
CA LYS A 20 16.26 6.47 -10.81
C LYS A 20 15.06 7.37 -10.59
N ASN A 21 14.96 8.42 -11.41
CA ASN A 21 13.81 9.32 -11.49
C ASN A 21 13.37 9.86 -10.12
N ARG A 22 14.32 10.09 -9.20
CA ARG A 22 14.05 10.47 -7.81
C ARG A 22 13.23 11.75 -7.69
N GLU A 23 13.42 12.67 -8.63
CA GLU A 23 12.70 13.93 -8.76
C GLU A 23 11.20 13.75 -9.01
N PHE A 24 10.79 12.58 -9.53
CA PHE A 24 9.39 12.22 -9.75
C PHE A 24 8.79 11.38 -8.61
N ALA A 25 9.54 11.06 -7.56
CA ALA A 25 9.04 10.26 -6.45
C ALA A 25 7.80 10.90 -5.77
N PRO A 26 7.78 12.22 -5.50
CA PRO A 26 6.58 12.89 -4.99
C PRO A 26 5.35 12.73 -5.89
N ALA A 27 5.53 12.94 -7.21
CA ALA A 27 4.45 12.86 -8.18
C ALA A 27 3.94 11.42 -8.36
N ASN A 28 4.82 10.43 -8.31
CA ASN A 28 4.47 9.00 -8.37
C ASN A 28 3.63 8.56 -7.17
N GLU A 29 4.08 8.90 -5.97
CA GLU A 29 3.33 8.58 -4.75
C GLU A 29 1.98 9.29 -4.73
N HIS A 30 1.94 10.59 -5.04
CA HIS A 30 0.69 11.33 -5.16
C HIS A 30 -0.26 10.68 -6.16
N LEU A 31 0.19 10.39 -7.38
CA LEU A 31 -0.63 9.74 -8.40
C LEU A 31 -1.24 8.43 -7.88
N THR A 32 -0.40 7.56 -7.31
CA THR A 32 -0.84 6.22 -6.88
C THR A 32 -1.80 6.29 -5.70
N MET A 33 -1.57 7.22 -4.76
CA MET A 33 -2.46 7.51 -3.64
C MET A 33 -3.80 8.09 -4.10
N GLN A 34 -3.79 8.99 -5.10
CA GLN A 34 -5.01 9.54 -5.69
C GLN A 34 -5.81 8.46 -6.46
N ILE A 35 -5.14 7.56 -7.19
CA ILE A 35 -5.79 6.42 -7.83
C ILE A 35 -6.47 5.53 -6.76
N ALA A 36 -5.75 5.16 -5.69
CA ALA A 36 -6.29 4.35 -4.61
C ALA A 36 -7.56 4.96 -4.00
N LYS A 37 -7.51 6.25 -3.66
CA LYS A 37 -8.61 7.00 -3.02
C LYS A 37 -9.78 7.25 -3.97
N GLN A 38 -9.51 7.82 -5.14
CA GLN A 38 -10.56 8.35 -6.02
C GLN A 38 -11.24 7.25 -6.83
N ILE A 39 -10.48 6.29 -7.37
CA ILE A 39 -10.99 5.26 -8.29
C ILE A 39 -11.46 4.03 -7.49
N PHE A 40 -10.62 3.52 -6.59
CA PHE A 40 -10.87 2.26 -5.91
C PHE A 40 -11.47 2.40 -4.51
N LYS A 41 -11.63 3.64 -4.03
CA LYS A 41 -12.23 3.96 -2.72
C LYS A 41 -11.49 3.28 -1.55
N ILE A 42 -10.18 3.07 -1.72
CA ILE A 42 -9.31 2.65 -0.63
C ILE A 42 -9.18 3.83 0.33
N LYS A 43 -9.36 3.59 1.63
CA LYS A 43 -9.11 4.61 2.64
C LYS A 43 -7.62 4.89 2.69
N THR A 44 -7.19 6.10 2.35
CA THR A 44 -5.77 6.51 2.35
C THR A 44 -5.53 7.62 3.36
N ALA A 45 -4.27 7.83 3.73
CA ALA A 45 -3.84 9.08 4.33
C ALA A 45 -4.18 10.25 3.38
N GLU A 46 -4.62 11.36 3.96
CA GLU A 46 -4.84 12.60 3.19
C GLU A 46 -3.49 13.11 2.71
N ASN A 47 -3.39 13.47 1.43
CA ASN A 47 -2.13 13.84 0.82
C ASN A 47 -2.31 14.92 -0.24
N VAL A 48 -1.22 15.63 -0.52
CA VAL A 48 -1.14 16.68 -1.52
C VAL A 48 0.27 16.74 -2.12
N LEU A 49 0.33 17.05 -3.41
CA LEU A 49 1.56 17.42 -4.09
C LEU A 49 1.71 18.95 -4.04
N ILE A 50 2.83 19.42 -3.49
CA ILE A 50 3.19 20.84 -3.43
C ILE A 50 4.39 21.11 -4.34
N PHE A 51 4.65 22.37 -4.65
CA PHE A 51 5.83 22.81 -5.39
C PHE A 51 6.56 23.87 -4.58
N PHE A 52 7.87 23.73 -4.46
CA PHE A 52 8.74 24.73 -3.84
C PHE A 52 8.98 25.91 -4.79
N GLU A 53 9.61 26.98 -4.30
CA GLU A 53 9.88 28.19 -5.10
C GLU A 53 10.75 27.89 -6.34
N ASP A 54 11.63 26.89 -6.27
CA ASP A 54 12.46 26.44 -7.39
C ASP A 54 11.70 25.53 -8.38
N GLY A 55 10.40 25.31 -8.15
CA GLY A 55 9.54 24.45 -8.95
C GLY A 55 9.69 22.96 -8.68
N SER A 56 10.55 22.55 -7.74
CA SER A 56 10.70 21.14 -7.37
C SER A 56 9.45 20.63 -6.64
N PRO A 57 8.99 19.39 -6.91
CA PRO A 57 7.81 18.85 -6.26
C PRO A 57 8.12 18.33 -4.85
N GLY A 58 7.18 18.49 -3.93
CA GLY A 58 7.19 17.91 -2.60
C GLY A 58 5.90 17.13 -2.33
N TYR A 59 5.99 16.03 -1.58
CA TYR A 59 4.82 15.25 -1.18
C TYR A 59 4.55 15.46 0.31
N LEU A 60 3.33 15.92 0.61
CA LEU A 60 2.87 16.18 1.98
C LEU A 60 1.72 15.22 2.29
N THR A 61 1.79 14.56 3.43
CA THR A 61 0.71 13.71 3.94
C THR A 61 0.26 14.19 5.31
N LYS A 62 -1.05 14.21 5.56
CA LYS A 62 -1.60 14.50 6.89
C LYS A 62 -1.44 13.25 7.76
N ARG A 63 -0.93 13.47 8.97
CA ARG A 63 -0.88 12.44 10.01
C ARG A 63 -2.29 11.98 10.34
N PHE A 64 -2.48 10.66 10.35
CA PHE A 64 -3.75 10.02 10.70
C PHE A 64 -3.70 9.38 12.09
N ASP A 65 -2.59 9.53 12.81
CA ASP A 65 -2.36 9.03 14.17
C ASP A 65 -2.79 10.03 15.26
N TYR A 66 -3.64 11.00 14.90
CA TYR A 66 -4.29 11.91 15.84
C TYR A 66 -5.80 11.95 15.58
N ASP A 67 -6.58 11.98 16.64
CA ASP A 67 -8.03 12.16 16.57
C ASP A 67 -8.42 13.64 16.38
N GLY A 68 -9.74 13.91 16.28
CA GLY A 68 -10.27 15.27 16.12
C GLY A 68 -10.05 16.20 17.32
N ASN A 69 -9.67 15.65 18.48
CA ASN A 69 -9.38 16.38 19.71
C ASN A 69 -7.87 16.58 19.91
N GLY A 70 -7.04 16.08 18.99
CA GLY A 70 -5.58 16.16 19.08
C GLY A 70 -4.94 15.07 19.94
N ASN A 71 -5.70 14.03 20.37
CA ASN A 71 -5.13 12.89 21.08
C ASN A 71 -4.41 11.98 20.09
N LYS A 72 -3.23 11.49 20.47
CA LYS A 72 -2.46 10.53 19.68
C LYS A 72 -3.10 9.15 19.78
N LEU A 73 -3.37 8.53 18.64
CA LEU A 73 -3.90 7.16 18.51
C LEU A 73 -2.73 6.17 18.40
N ALA A 74 -2.87 5.00 19.02
CA ALA A 74 -1.87 3.93 18.84
C ALA A 74 -1.89 3.39 17.40
N ILE A 75 -0.70 3.17 16.85
CA ILE A 75 -0.50 2.54 15.53
C ILE A 75 0.53 1.44 15.68
N GLU A 76 0.22 0.27 15.17
CA GLU A 76 1.11 -0.89 15.14
C GLU A 76 1.27 -1.41 13.73
N ASP A 77 2.51 -1.51 13.24
CA ASP A 77 2.81 -2.10 11.94
C ASP A 77 2.84 -3.63 11.99
N PHE A 78 2.68 -4.28 10.84
CA PHE A 78 2.59 -5.74 10.81
C PHE A 78 3.91 -6.45 11.12
N ALA A 79 5.07 -5.77 11.09
CA ALA A 79 6.30 -6.37 11.58
C ALA A 79 6.25 -6.50 13.11
N SER A 80 5.83 -5.44 13.80
CA SER A 80 5.61 -5.45 15.25
C SER A 80 4.56 -6.48 15.66
N LEU A 81 3.41 -6.54 14.95
CA LEU A 81 2.33 -7.49 15.26
C LEU A 81 2.74 -8.95 15.07
N LEU A 82 3.71 -9.21 14.17
CA LEU A 82 4.29 -10.53 13.96
C LEU A 82 5.48 -10.81 14.90
N GLY A 83 5.83 -9.88 15.79
CA GLY A 83 6.95 -10.01 16.73
C GLY A 83 8.32 -9.97 16.05
N LYS A 84 8.42 -9.36 14.87
CA LYS A 84 9.67 -9.33 14.07
C LYS A 84 10.48 -8.08 14.37
N SER A 85 11.78 -8.25 14.52
CA SER A 85 12.70 -7.14 14.81
C SER A 85 14.09 -7.38 14.22
N PRO A 86 14.93 -6.32 14.07
CA PRO A 86 16.33 -6.51 13.68
C PRO A 86 17.10 -7.46 14.60
N ALA A 87 16.82 -7.41 15.91
CA ALA A 87 17.51 -8.22 16.92
C ALA A 87 17.18 -9.71 16.81
N THR A 88 15.98 -10.06 16.36
CA THR A 88 15.48 -11.45 16.30
C THR A 88 15.53 -12.05 14.91
N ASP A 89 15.34 -11.24 13.86
CA ASP A 89 15.14 -11.67 12.48
C ASP A 89 16.16 -11.04 11.50
N GLY A 90 17.08 -10.20 11.99
CA GLY A 90 18.08 -9.49 11.19
C GLY A 90 17.53 -8.24 10.48
N GLU A 91 18.41 -7.48 9.81
CA GLU A 91 18.06 -6.19 9.20
C GLU A 91 16.96 -6.25 8.13
N GLN A 92 16.76 -7.43 7.52
CA GLN A 92 15.75 -7.65 6.49
C GLN A 92 14.40 -8.14 7.04
N TYR A 93 14.20 -8.15 8.37
CA TYR A 93 13.01 -8.66 9.06
C TYR A 93 11.67 -8.22 8.44
N LYS A 94 11.60 -6.98 7.96
CA LYS A 94 10.39 -6.40 7.35
C LYS A 94 9.97 -7.10 6.06
N TYR A 95 10.85 -7.87 5.42
CA TYR A 95 10.60 -8.65 4.21
C TYR A 95 10.40 -10.15 4.46
N GLU A 96 10.74 -10.65 5.66
CA GLU A 96 10.77 -12.08 5.99
C GLU A 96 9.39 -12.59 6.45
N ALA A 97 8.43 -12.63 5.51
CA ALA A 97 7.08 -13.17 5.69
C ALA A 97 6.42 -13.55 4.34
N ASN A 98 5.17 -13.99 4.37
CA ASN A 98 4.20 -13.98 3.25
C ASN A 98 2.96 -13.14 3.62
N TYR A 99 2.15 -12.75 2.63
CA TYR A 99 0.94 -11.95 2.89
C TYR A 99 -0.16 -12.68 3.67
N LEU A 100 -0.18 -14.03 3.70
CA LEU A 100 -1.14 -14.78 4.52
C LEU A 100 -0.92 -14.54 6.02
N GLU A 101 0.33 -14.39 6.47
CA GLU A 101 0.65 -14.09 7.87
C GLU A 101 0.04 -12.77 8.36
N LEU A 102 -0.14 -11.78 7.48
CA LEU A 102 -0.83 -10.53 7.84
C LEU A 102 -2.30 -10.81 8.16
N PHE A 103 -2.96 -11.75 7.49
CA PHE A 103 -4.34 -12.11 7.84
C PHE A 103 -4.42 -12.86 9.16
N ASP A 104 -3.41 -13.64 9.51
CA ASP A 104 -3.35 -14.32 10.80
C ASP A 104 -3.13 -13.33 11.94
N ALA A 105 -2.26 -12.32 11.76
CA ALA A 105 -2.14 -11.19 12.68
C ALA A 105 -3.45 -10.39 12.77
N LEU A 106 -4.10 -10.09 11.64
CA LEU A 106 -5.37 -9.37 11.62
C LEU A 106 -6.45 -10.10 12.43
N LYS A 107 -6.62 -11.41 12.23
CA LYS A 107 -7.58 -12.24 12.99
C LYS A 107 -7.29 -12.26 14.48
N ARG A 108 -6.01 -12.18 14.87
CA ARG A 108 -5.58 -12.22 16.26
C ARG A 108 -5.84 -10.90 16.99
N TYR A 109 -5.57 -9.77 16.35
CA TYR A 109 -5.54 -8.46 17.01
C TYR A 109 -6.75 -7.56 16.71
N VAL A 110 -7.58 -7.89 15.70
CA VAL A 110 -8.73 -7.08 15.31
C VAL A 110 -10.04 -7.84 15.58
N PRO A 111 -10.88 -7.41 16.54
CA PRO A 111 -12.17 -8.04 16.80
C PRO A 111 -13.07 -8.10 15.56
N ALA A 112 -13.08 -7.02 14.78
CA ALA A 112 -13.85 -6.89 13.54
C ALA A 112 -13.12 -7.41 12.27
N TRP A 113 -12.18 -8.37 12.40
CA TRP A 113 -11.29 -8.79 11.31
C TRP A 113 -12.04 -9.21 10.03
N LYS A 114 -13.25 -9.77 10.13
CA LYS A 114 -14.06 -10.17 8.96
C LYS A 114 -14.40 -8.98 8.05
N VAL A 115 -14.53 -7.78 8.62
CA VAL A 115 -14.80 -6.54 7.89
C VAL A 115 -13.51 -5.90 7.38
N GLU A 116 -12.39 -6.08 8.10
CA GLU A 116 -11.08 -5.54 7.72
C GLU A 116 -10.35 -6.41 6.70
N ALA A 117 -10.56 -7.73 6.69
CA ALA A 117 -9.86 -8.67 5.81
C ALA A 117 -10.09 -8.35 4.31
N PRO A 118 -11.30 -8.06 3.82
CA PRO A 118 -11.51 -7.62 2.45
C PRO A 118 -10.76 -6.32 2.09
N LYS A 119 -10.58 -5.42 3.08
CA LYS A 119 -9.83 -4.16 2.87
C LYS A 119 -8.34 -4.42 2.74
N LEU A 120 -7.78 -5.25 3.62
CA LEU A 120 -6.38 -5.68 3.55
C LEU A 120 -6.11 -6.44 2.25
N PHE A 121 -7.01 -7.35 1.85
CA PHE A 121 -6.92 -8.06 0.58
C PHE A 121 -6.95 -7.09 -0.62
N THR A 122 -7.87 -6.13 -0.62
CA THR A 122 -7.92 -5.07 -1.64
C THR A 122 -6.59 -4.32 -1.74
N LEU A 123 -6.00 -3.97 -0.59
CA LEU A 123 -4.73 -3.25 -0.53
C LEU A 123 -3.54 -4.07 -1.06
N ILE A 124 -3.48 -5.38 -0.75
CA ILE A 124 -2.44 -6.28 -1.27
C ILE A 124 -2.54 -6.41 -2.80
N VAL A 125 -3.75 -6.65 -3.32
CA VAL A 125 -3.98 -6.75 -4.78
C VAL A 125 -3.71 -5.42 -5.46
N PHE A 126 -4.07 -4.30 -4.83
CA PHE A 126 -3.77 -2.96 -5.34
C PHE A 126 -2.26 -2.73 -5.47
N ASN A 127 -1.46 -3.06 -4.43
CA ASN A 127 -0.01 -2.94 -4.48
C ASN A 127 0.59 -3.78 -5.63
N TYR A 128 0.10 -5.00 -5.85
CA TYR A 128 0.50 -5.80 -7.01
C TYR A 128 0.13 -5.12 -8.34
N LEU A 129 -1.11 -4.67 -8.47
CA LEU A 129 -1.66 -4.06 -9.68
C LEU A 129 -0.89 -2.80 -10.10
N PHE A 130 -0.47 -1.99 -9.13
CA PHE A 130 0.30 -0.76 -9.36
C PHE A 130 1.81 -0.95 -9.24
N SER A 131 2.28 -2.19 -9.22
CA SER A 131 3.71 -2.55 -9.17
C SER A 131 4.46 -1.90 -8.00
N ASN A 132 3.85 -1.87 -6.82
CA ASN A 132 4.50 -1.52 -5.56
C ASN A 132 5.23 -2.74 -4.99
N GLY A 133 6.42 -3.01 -5.49
CA GLY A 133 7.27 -4.11 -5.03
C GLY A 133 7.99 -3.84 -3.70
N GLU A 134 7.78 -2.69 -3.05
CA GLU A 134 8.31 -2.36 -1.71
C GLU A 134 7.25 -2.40 -0.60
N ALA A 135 6.02 -2.84 -0.89
CA ALA A 135 4.95 -2.98 0.10
C ALA A 135 5.23 -4.11 1.11
N HIS A 136 6.17 -3.87 2.03
CA HIS A 136 6.65 -4.79 3.06
C HIS A 136 5.83 -4.64 4.36
N LEU A 137 6.15 -5.41 5.39
CA LEU A 137 5.36 -5.47 6.64
C LEU A 137 5.09 -4.10 7.29
N LYS A 138 6.02 -3.15 7.17
CA LYS A 138 5.88 -1.81 7.77
C LYS A 138 4.99 -0.83 6.98
N ASN A 139 4.53 -1.19 5.78
CA ASN A 139 3.58 -0.38 5.00
C ASN A 139 2.12 -0.78 5.26
N PHE A 140 1.91 -1.72 6.17
CA PHE A 140 0.59 -2.09 6.66
C PHE A 140 0.60 -1.81 8.17
N SER A 141 -0.46 -1.20 8.66
CA SER A 141 -0.62 -0.98 10.10
C SER A 141 -2.06 -1.10 10.54
N LEU A 142 -2.23 -1.44 11.80
CA LEU A 142 -3.46 -1.27 12.55
C LEU A 142 -3.43 0.07 13.28
N ILE A 143 -4.59 0.70 13.43
CA ILE A 143 -4.78 1.92 14.20
C ILE A 143 -5.89 1.72 15.22
N GLU A 144 -5.67 2.27 16.41
CA GLU A 144 -6.65 2.35 17.48
C GLU A 144 -7.88 3.18 17.07
N THR A 145 -9.05 2.76 17.54
CA THR A 145 -10.30 3.51 17.40
C THR A 145 -10.62 4.28 18.68
N GLN A 146 -11.64 5.14 18.62
CA GLN A 146 -12.14 5.83 19.82
C GLN A 146 -12.71 4.88 20.88
N GLN A 147 -12.99 3.63 20.51
CA GLN A 147 -13.48 2.57 21.40
C GLN A 147 -12.33 1.76 22.04
N GLY A 148 -11.07 2.04 21.69
CA GLY A 148 -9.88 1.32 22.17
C GLY A 148 -9.63 -0.03 21.48
N ASP A 149 -10.46 -0.42 20.51
CA ASP A 149 -10.15 -1.55 19.62
C ASP A 149 -9.29 -1.10 18.43
N PHE A 150 -8.81 -2.04 17.62
CA PHE A 150 -7.95 -1.77 16.47
C PHE A 150 -8.67 -2.08 15.15
N LYS A 151 -8.31 -1.36 14.09
CA LYS A 151 -8.74 -1.62 12.70
C LYS A 151 -7.62 -1.32 11.72
N LEU A 152 -7.80 -1.63 10.44
CA LEU A 152 -6.80 -1.28 9.43
C LEU A 152 -6.65 0.25 9.34
N SER A 153 -5.41 0.73 9.38
CA SER A 153 -5.08 2.14 9.20
C SER A 153 -5.43 2.61 7.78
N PRO A 154 -5.58 3.94 7.55
CA PRO A 154 -5.56 4.48 6.20
C PRO A 154 -4.27 4.04 5.49
N ALA A 155 -4.35 3.61 4.23
CA ALA A 155 -3.18 3.24 3.45
C ALA A 155 -2.26 4.45 3.22
N TYR A 156 -0.96 4.20 3.21
CA TYR A 156 0.11 5.17 2.98
C TYR A 156 1.23 4.48 2.18
N ASP A 157 2.21 5.25 1.71
CA ASP A 157 3.36 4.74 0.94
C ASP A 157 2.96 3.90 -0.29
N LEU A 158 1.90 4.31 -0.99
CA LEU A 158 1.49 3.68 -2.24
C LEU A 158 2.16 4.39 -3.40
N LEU A 159 2.96 3.65 -4.18
CA LEU A 159 3.66 4.16 -5.35
C LEU A 159 3.97 3.02 -6.33
N ASN A 160 4.18 3.36 -7.61
CA ASN A 160 4.76 2.40 -8.55
C ASN A 160 6.28 2.39 -8.37
N THR A 161 6.82 1.40 -7.66
CA THR A 161 8.26 1.35 -7.38
C THR A 161 9.08 1.05 -8.62
N LYS A 162 8.48 0.41 -9.63
CA LYS A 162 9.17 -0.08 -10.82
C LYS A 162 9.73 1.03 -11.72
N ILE A 163 9.17 2.24 -11.64
CA ILE A 163 9.74 3.40 -12.35
C ILE A 163 11.03 3.91 -11.68
N HIS A 164 11.33 3.49 -10.45
CA HIS A 164 12.51 3.93 -9.68
C HIS A 164 13.54 2.83 -9.49
N ILE A 165 13.09 1.60 -9.23
CA ILE A 165 13.95 0.45 -8.89
C ILE A 165 13.55 -0.80 -9.67
N HIS A 166 14.52 -1.67 -9.89
CA HIS A 166 14.27 -3.02 -10.40
C HIS A 166 14.09 -3.96 -9.21
N ASN A 167 12.85 -4.27 -8.85
CA ASN A 167 12.52 -5.15 -7.74
C ASN A 167 11.59 -6.30 -8.18
N ALA A 168 11.37 -7.23 -7.26
CA ALA A 168 10.42 -8.32 -7.43
C ALA A 168 8.97 -7.80 -7.50
N ASP A 169 8.07 -8.68 -7.94
CA ASP A 169 6.63 -8.36 -8.03
C ASP A 169 6.00 -8.08 -6.65
N PHE A 170 6.62 -8.57 -5.58
CA PHE A 170 6.20 -8.41 -4.19
C PHE A 170 7.42 -8.15 -3.30
N ALA A 171 7.22 -7.39 -2.23
CA ALA A 171 8.28 -7.09 -1.27
C ALA A 171 8.60 -8.31 -0.38
N LEU A 172 7.56 -9.02 0.06
CA LEU A 172 7.72 -10.15 0.99
C LEU A 172 8.38 -11.33 0.27
N LYS A 173 9.35 -11.96 0.92
CA LYS A 173 10.21 -13.02 0.35
C LYS A 173 9.44 -14.24 -0.14
N GLU A 174 8.36 -14.59 0.56
CA GLU A 174 7.45 -15.66 0.16
C GLU A 174 6.25 -15.16 -0.66
N ALA A 175 6.21 -13.86 -0.99
CA ALA A 175 5.16 -13.20 -1.73
C ALA A 175 3.77 -13.41 -1.09
N ILE A 176 2.82 -14.00 -1.84
CA ILE A 176 1.41 -14.13 -1.42
C ILE A 176 1.22 -15.22 -0.35
N LEU A 177 1.82 -16.39 -0.58
CA LEU A 177 1.53 -17.62 0.17
C LEU A 177 2.85 -18.35 0.47
N PRO A 178 2.91 -19.14 1.56
CA PRO A 178 4.02 -20.06 1.79
C PRO A 178 4.29 -20.94 0.57
N LYS A 179 5.57 -21.23 0.29
CA LYS A 179 6.00 -21.98 -0.91
C LYS A 179 5.32 -23.34 -1.06
N SER A 180 4.94 -23.98 0.05
CA SER A 180 4.25 -25.29 0.06
C SER A 180 2.87 -25.25 -0.59
N ILE A 181 2.20 -24.10 -0.60
CA ILE A 181 0.84 -23.91 -1.11
C ILE A 181 0.75 -22.83 -2.20
N SER A 182 1.86 -22.15 -2.51
CA SER A 182 1.96 -21.22 -3.63
C SER A 182 2.08 -22.00 -4.95
N LYS A 183 0.94 -22.17 -5.63
CA LYS A 183 0.84 -22.89 -6.90
C LYS A 183 0.02 -22.09 -7.91
N GLY A 184 0.26 -22.35 -9.19
CA GLY A 184 -0.52 -21.76 -10.27
C GLY A 184 -0.19 -20.29 -10.54
N LYS A 185 -1.11 -19.64 -11.25
CA LYS A 185 -1.02 -18.24 -11.64
C LYS A 185 -1.27 -17.34 -10.43
N ILE A 186 -1.02 -16.05 -10.63
CA ILE A 186 -1.20 -15.07 -9.56
C ILE A 186 -2.64 -15.02 -9.06
N ILE A 187 -3.60 -15.18 -9.96
CA ILE A 187 -5.03 -15.17 -9.63
C ILE A 187 -5.40 -16.35 -8.74
N ASP A 188 -4.87 -17.55 -9.03
CA ASP A 188 -5.07 -18.75 -8.21
C ASP A 188 -4.56 -18.55 -6.78
N GLN A 189 -3.36 -17.98 -6.66
CA GLN A 189 -2.75 -17.68 -5.36
C GLN A 189 -3.57 -16.64 -4.58
N LEU A 190 -4.12 -15.62 -5.26
CA LEU A 190 -4.98 -14.61 -4.63
C LEU A 190 -6.33 -15.20 -4.19
N MET A 191 -6.91 -16.12 -4.95
CA MET A 191 -8.13 -16.84 -4.56
C MET A 191 -7.88 -17.68 -3.30
N VAL A 192 -6.76 -18.42 -3.26
CA VAL A 192 -6.36 -19.20 -2.08
C VAL A 192 -6.08 -18.29 -0.87
N LEU A 193 -5.38 -17.17 -1.07
CA LEU A 193 -5.12 -16.18 -0.02
C LEU A 193 -6.45 -15.66 0.57
N GLY A 194 -7.37 -15.19 -0.28
CA GLY A 194 -8.66 -14.67 0.17
C GLY A 194 -9.49 -15.71 0.91
N ALA A 195 -9.51 -16.96 0.42
CA ALA A 195 -10.21 -18.05 1.09
C ALA A 195 -9.62 -18.33 2.49
N LYS A 196 -8.28 -18.42 2.59
CA LYS A 196 -7.57 -18.61 3.87
C LYS A 196 -7.69 -17.39 4.80
N ALA A 197 -7.86 -16.19 4.24
CA ALA A 197 -8.18 -14.97 4.97
C ALA A 197 -9.61 -14.97 5.56
N GLY A 198 -10.44 -15.97 5.24
CA GLY A 198 -11.83 -16.06 5.69
C GLY A 198 -12.79 -15.17 4.89
N ILE A 199 -12.40 -14.77 3.68
CA ILE A 199 -13.21 -13.97 2.76
C ILE A 199 -14.02 -14.93 1.87
N THR A 200 -15.31 -14.68 1.73
CA THR A 200 -16.16 -15.47 0.83
C THR A 200 -15.71 -15.30 -0.63
N GLU A 201 -15.77 -16.37 -1.41
CA GLU A 201 -15.41 -16.36 -2.85
C GLU A 201 -16.10 -15.23 -3.63
N LYS A 202 -17.40 -15.01 -3.38
CA LYS A 202 -18.17 -13.90 -3.97
C LYS A 202 -17.54 -12.53 -3.72
N LEU A 203 -17.03 -12.30 -2.52
CA LEU A 203 -16.41 -11.03 -2.15
C LEU A 203 -14.99 -10.89 -2.73
N ILE A 204 -14.23 -11.99 -2.80
CA ILE A 204 -12.93 -12.04 -3.48
C ILE A 204 -13.11 -11.65 -4.96
N ALA A 205 -14.03 -12.32 -5.66
CA ALA A 205 -14.37 -12.04 -7.05
C ALA A 205 -14.81 -10.58 -7.25
N LYS A 206 -15.62 -10.03 -6.33
CA LYS A 206 -16.05 -8.63 -6.36
C LYS A 206 -14.87 -7.66 -6.21
N VAL A 207 -13.91 -7.94 -5.32
CA VAL A 207 -12.71 -7.11 -5.15
C VAL A 207 -11.85 -7.14 -6.42
N LEU A 208 -11.59 -8.33 -6.96
CA LEU A 208 -10.81 -8.51 -8.18
C LEU A 208 -11.47 -7.79 -9.37
N GLN A 209 -12.78 -7.99 -9.57
CA GLN A 209 -13.55 -7.31 -10.62
C GLN A 209 -13.49 -5.78 -10.48
N ASN A 210 -13.64 -5.25 -9.26
CA ASN A 210 -13.54 -3.80 -9.03
C ASN A 210 -12.15 -3.26 -9.38
N LEU A 211 -11.08 -4.00 -9.05
CA LEU A 211 -9.70 -3.60 -9.34
C LEU A 211 -9.35 -3.71 -10.84
N THR A 212 -10.01 -4.59 -11.58
CA THR A 212 -9.70 -4.86 -13.00
C THR A 212 -10.64 -4.18 -14.00
N SER A 213 -11.65 -3.43 -13.57
CA SER A 213 -12.68 -2.85 -14.46
C SER A 213 -12.58 -1.34 -14.71
N LYS A 214 -11.62 -0.65 -14.09
CA LYS A 214 -11.54 0.83 -14.09
C LYS A 214 -10.34 1.39 -14.85
N GLU A 215 -9.89 0.68 -15.88
CA GLU A 215 -8.68 1.04 -16.65
C GLU A 215 -8.74 2.45 -17.25
N GLU A 216 -9.87 2.85 -17.85
CA GLU A 216 -10.03 4.19 -18.43
C GLU A 216 -9.83 5.31 -17.39
N GLN A 217 -10.41 5.15 -16.19
CA GLN A 217 -10.23 6.12 -15.10
C GLN A 217 -8.78 6.18 -14.62
N VAL A 218 -8.09 5.03 -14.59
CA VAL A 218 -6.67 4.94 -14.22
C VAL A 218 -5.80 5.66 -15.25
N VAL A 219 -6.06 5.43 -16.54
CA VAL A 219 -5.39 6.14 -17.64
C VAL A 219 -5.57 7.65 -17.50
N ASP A 220 -6.79 8.11 -17.23
CA ASP A 220 -7.09 9.54 -17.11
C ASP A 220 -6.29 10.21 -15.96
N LEU A 221 -6.15 9.53 -14.82
CA LEU A 221 -5.30 10.05 -13.72
C LEU A 221 -3.80 9.99 -14.04
N ILE A 222 -3.33 8.97 -14.76
CA ILE A 222 -1.91 8.90 -15.20
C ILE A 222 -1.61 10.07 -16.14
N GLU A 223 -2.47 10.35 -17.11
CA GLU A 223 -2.29 11.44 -18.07
C GLU A 223 -2.30 12.83 -17.42
N ARG A 224 -3.11 13.02 -16.37
CA ARG A 224 -3.17 14.27 -15.58
C ARG A 224 -2.08 14.39 -14.52
N SER A 225 -1.25 13.37 -14.34
CA SER A 225 -0.20 13.38 -13.32
C SER A 225 0.96 14.31 -13.67
N PHE A 226 1.74 14.67 -12.64
CA PHE A 226 2.98 15.44 -12.79
C PHE A 226 4.21 14.57 -13.14
N LEU A 227 4.00 13.33 -13.58
CA LEU A 227 5.06 12.52 -14.16
C LEU A 227 5.46 13.07 -15.54
N SER A 228 6.71 12.86 -15.95
CA SER A 228 7.09 13.12 -17.34
C SER A 228 6.36 12.18 -18.30
N GLU A 229 6.20 12.60 -19.56
CA GLU A 229 5.54 11.81 -20.61
C GLU A 229 6.13 10.40 -20.76
N LYS A 230 7.45 10.27 -20.61
CA LYS A 230 8.13 8.98 -20.59
C LYS A 230 7.69 8.12 -19.40
N LEU A 231 7.58 8.70 -18.21
CA LEU A 231 7.20 7.99 -16.99
C LEU A 231 5.70 7.66 -16.96
N LYS A 232 4.82 8.50 -17.51
CA LYS A 232 3.40 8.17 -17.72
C LYS A 232 3.24 6.91 -18.56
N ARG A 233 3.94 6.83 -19.70
CA ARG A 233 3.96 5.62 -20.55
C ARG A 233 4.48 4.39 -19.81
N ASN A 234 5.58 4.51 -19.06
CA ASN A 234 6.13 3.40 -18.29
C ASN A 234 5.16 2.93 -17.20
N TYR A 235 4.58 3.88 -16.45
CA TYR A 235 3.59 3.59 -15.41
C TYR A 235 2.38 2.85 -15.98
N LEU A 236 1.85 3.32 -17.10
CA LEU A 236 0.72 2.69 -17.79
C LEU A 236 1.08 1.27 -18.27
N GLN A 237 2.25 1.07 -18.87
CA GLN A 237 2.71 -0.25 -19.30
C GLN A 237 2.86 -1.22 -18.13
N ASP A 238 3.37 -0.75 -16.99
CA ASP A 238 3.47 -1.55 -15.77
C ASP A 238 2.09 -1.96 -15.26
N TYR A 239 1.17 -1.01 -15.14
CA TYR A 239 -0.22 -1.25 -14.75
C TYR A 239 -0.91 -2.25 -15.69
N GLN A 240 -0.87 -2.02 -17.00
CA GLN A 240 -1.53 -2.88 -18.00
C GLN A 240 -0.98 -4.31 -18.01
N ARG A 241 0.32 -4.47 -17.80
CA ARG A 241 0.95 -5.79 -17.66
C ARG A 241 0.43 -6.55 -16.44
N ARG A 242 0.26 -5.87 -15.30
CA ARG A 242 -0.33 -6.47 -14.09
C ARG A 242 -1.81 -6.77 -14.28
N LEU A 243 -2.53 -5.82 -14.86
CA LEU A 243 -3.94 -5.94 -15.18
C LEU A 243 -4.20 -7.15 -16.07
N LYS A 244 -3.38 -7.37 -17.10
CA LYS A 244 -3.47 -8.56 -17.96
C LYS A 244 -3.29 -9.86 -17.17
N LYS A 245 -2.34 -9.91 -16.23
CA LYS A 245 -2.15 -11.09 -15.36
C LYS A 245 -3.32 -11.34 -14.39
N LEU A 246 -4.10 -10.31 -14.05
CA LEU A 246 -5.29 -10.44 -13.20
C LEU A 246 -6.58 -10.69 -13.99
N ARG A 247 -6.65 -10.27 -15.26
CA ARG A 247 -7.80 -10.48 -16.16
C ARG A 247 -7.73 -11.81 -16.91
N ASN A 248 -6.52 -12.25 -17.27
CA ASN A 248 -6.35 -13.40 -18.15
C ASN A 248 -6.01 -14.66 -17.34
N ASP A 249 -6.88 -15.64 -17.54
CA ASP A 249 -6.81 -17.04 -17.11
C ASP A 249 -5.55 -17.77 -17.51
#